data_AF-A0A9D8NRK3-F1
#
_entry.id   AF-A0A9D8NRK3-F1
#
_cell.length_a   1.000
_cell.length_b   1.000
_cell.length_c   1.000
_cell.angle_alpha   90.00
_cell.angle_beta   90.00
_cell.angle_gamma   90.00
#
_symmetry.space_group_name_H-M   'P 1'
#
loop_
_entity.id
_entity.type
_entity.pdbx_description
1 polymer ?
#
loop_
_entity_poly.entity_id
_entity_poly.type
_entity_poly.pdbx_seq_one_letter_code
_entity_poly.pdbx_strand_id
1 'polypeptide(L)'
;MAARSPKTVIVAFKVEKELADLLDKLPNKSDFIRKSIAAQLGVSCPLCLGKGVIPRGLNDHYSPVLASARSANCSACKHATPLPSDPATMASDDQERLEQFFLGGPLLCPACYETTLTCDDCGWHLTPEQVADHNMHAHPAGRIG
;
A
#
# COMPACT_ATOMS: atom_id res chain seq x y z
N MET A 1 -25.42 -6.48 17.91
CA MET A 1 -25.14 -5.47 18.96
C MET A 1 -25.27 -4.10 18.32
N ALA A 2 -26.16 -3.23 18.83
CA ALA A 2 -26.38 -1.91 18.24
C ALA A 2 -25.21 -0.98 18.60
N ALA A 3 -24.52 -0.43 17.58
CA ALA A 3 -23.43 0.51 17.78
C ALA A 3 -23.95 1.79 18.44
N ARG A 4 -23.42 2.15 19.61
CA ARG A 4 -23.70 3.44 20.26
C ARG A 4 -23.17 4.56 19.35
N SER A 5 -24.03 5.54 19.07
CA SER A 5 -23.64 6.76 18.37
C SER A 5 -22.47 7.44 19.10
N PRO A 6 -21.43 7.89 18.40
CA PRO A 6 -20.27 8.52 19.03
C PRO A 6 -20.71 9.78 19.79
N LYS A 7 -20.21 9.95 21.02
CA LYS A 7 -20.50 11.14 21.84
C LYS A 7 -19.91 12.37 21.16
N THR A 8 -20.76 13.31 20.77
CA THR A 8 -20.33 14.61 20.23
C THR A 8 -19.99 15.56 21.38
N VAL A 9 -18.95 16.37 21.20
CA VAL A 9 -18.52 17.41 22.15
C VAL A 9 -18.63 18.76 21.45
N ILE A 10 -19.20 19.76 22.12
CA ILE A 10 -19.29 21.13 21.59
C ILE A 10 -18.01 21.87 21.96
N VAL A 11 -17.32 22.38 20.95
CA VAL A 11 -16.15 23.25 21.10
C VAL A 11 -16.50 24.60 20.50
N ALA A 12 -16.41 25.67 21.30
CA ALA A 12 -16.59 27.04 20.84
C ALA A 12 -15.23 27.74 20.80
N PHE A 13 -14.94 28.43 19.70
CA PHE A 13 -13.75 29.25 19.56
C PHE A 13 -14.14 30.62 18.98
N LYS A 14 -13.41 31.65 19.38
CA LYS A 14 -13.61 33.01 18.90
C LYS A 14 -12.86 33.18 17.58
N VAL A 15 -13.49 33.83 16.61
CA VAL A 15 -12.94 34.13 15.28
C VAL A 15 -13.18 35.58 14.91
N GLU A 16 -12.44 36.07 13.91
CA GLU A 16 -12.66 37.34 13.26
C GLU A 16 -14.00 37.34 12.51
N LYS A 17 -14.63 38.52 12.41
CA LYS A 17 -15.94 38.68 11.77
C LYS A 17 -15.96 38.17 10.33
N GLU A 18 -14.90 38.47 9.58
CA GLU A 18 -14.77 38.05 8.18
C GLU A 18 -14.80 36.53 8.02
N LEU A 19 -14.13 35.80 8.92
CA LEU A 19 -14.14 34.34 8.90
C LEU A 19 -15.52 33.77 9.29
N ALA A 20 -16.20 34.39 10.26
CA ALA A 20 -17.56 34.03 10.61
C ALA A 20 -18.52 34.19 9.42
N ASP A 21 -18.44 35.32 8.71
CA ASP A 21 -19.28 35.61 7.53
C ASP A 21 -19.02 34.62 6.39
N LEU A 22 -17.79 34.11 6.25
CA LEU A 22 -17.45 33.06 5.29
C LEU A 22 -18.03 31.70 5.69
N LEU A 23 -17.89 31.31 6.96
CA LEU A 23 -18.44 30.06 7.48
C LEU A 23 -19.98 30.06 7.40
N ASP A 24 -20.63 31.21 7.57
CA ASP A 24 -22.08 31.38 7.50
C ASP A 24 -22.67 31.09 6.12
N LYS A 25 -21.87 31.20 5.05
CA LYS A 25 -22.29 30.88 3.68
C LYS A 25 -22.25 29.38 3.36
N LEU A 26 -21.68 28.56 4.24
CA LEU A 26 -21.53 27.13 4.00
C LEU A 26 -22.81 26.36 4.36
N PRO A 27 -23.23 25.39 3.52
CA PRO A 27 -24.42 24.58 3.79
C PRO A 27 -24.27 23.70 5.04
N ASN A 28 -23.03 23.32 5.40
CA ASN A 28 -22.75 22.57 6.63
C ASN A 28 -21.38 22.95 7.22
N LYS A 29 -21.39 23.89 8.17
CA LYS A 29 -20.18 24.41 8.85
C LYS A 29 -19.38 23.32 9.53
N SER A 30 -20.06 22.47 10.29
CA SER A 30 -19.43 21.42 11.09
C SER A 30 -18.76 20.35 10.22
N ASP A 31 -19.32 20.03 9.06
CA ASP A 31 -18.69 19.10 8.10
C ASP A 31 -17.44 19.72 7.46
N PHE A 32 -17.53 20.98 7.00
CA PHE A 32 -16.40 21.70 6.44
C PHE A 32 -15.25 21.84 7.44
N ILE A 33 -15.54 22.27 8.68
CA ILE A 33 -14.53 22.45 9.72
C ILE A 33 -13.88 21.11 10.06
N ARG A 34 -14.65 20.02 10.22
CA ARG A 34 -14.09 18.68 10.47
C ARG A 34 -13.15 18.24 9.35
N LYS A 35 -13.55 18.38 8.09
CA LYS A 35 -12.72 18.02 6.93
C LYS A 35 -11.46 18.88 6.83
N SER A 36 -11.59 20.18 7.05
CA SER A 36 -10.46 21.11 6.99
C SER A 36 -9.46 20.83 8.10
N ILE A 37 -9.91 20.63 9.34
CA ILE A 37 -9.05 20.25 10.47
C ILE A 37 -8.39 18.89 10.20
N ALA A 38 -9.15 17.88 9.74
CA ALA A 38 -8.60 16.56 9.43
C ALA A 38 -7.58 16.61 8.28
N ALA A 39 -7.79 17.47 7.28
CA ALA A 39 -6.85 17.66 6.17
C ALA A 39 -5.59 18.41 6.61
N GLN A 40 -5.71 19.44 7.47
CA GLN A 40 -4.57 20.22 7.95
C GLN A 40 -3.73 19.50 9.01
N LEU A 41 -4.37 18.67 9.85
CA LEU A 41 -3.71 17.95 10.95
C LEU A 41 -3.38 16.49 10.61
N GLY A 42 -3.95 15.98 9.54
CA GLY A 42 -3.71 14.63 9.07
C GLY A 42 -2.40 14.52 8.29
N VAL A 43 -1.91 13.30 8.19
CA VAL A 43 -0.88 12.92 7.23
C VAL A 43 -1.45 11.84 6.31
N SER A 44 -0.92 11.72 5.10
CA SER A 44 -1.33 10.69 4.17
C SER A 44 -1.25 9.30 4.83
N CYS A 45 -2.32 8.53 4.67
CA CYS A 45 -2.39 7.18 5.20
C CYS A 45 -1.33 6.32 4.49
N PRO A 46 -0.40 5.71 5.25
CA PRO A 46 0.70 4.93 4.69
C PRO A 46 0.23 3.58 4.10
N LEU A 47 -1.03 3.20 4.30
CA LEU A 47 -1.60 1.93 3.81
C LEU A 47 -2.38 2.07 2.51
N CYS A 48 -3.11 3.17 2.32
CA CYS A 48 -3.97 3.33 1.14
C CYS A 48 -3.31 4.16 0.03
N LEU A 49 -1.98 4.20 0.00
CA LEU A 49 -1.19 4.90 -1.03
C LEU A 49 -1.60 6.39 -1.14
N GLY A 50 -1.83 7.04 0.00
CA GLY A 50 -2.20 8.46 0.05
C GLY A 50 -3.64 8.81 -0.35
N LYS A 51 -4.51 7.83 -0.61
CA LYS A 51 -5.94 8.08 -0.90
C LYS A 51 -6.75 8.57 0.30
N GLY A 52 -6.20 8.49 1.51
CA GLY A 52 -6.86 8.87 2.74
C GLY A 52 -5.91 9.63 3.67
N VAL A 53 -6.48 10.38 4.60
CA VAL A 53 -5.75 11.09 5.66
C VAL A 53 -6.02 10.43 7.00
N ILE A 54 -4.96 10.28 7.81
CA ILE A 54 -5.08 9.77 9.18
C ILE A 54 -4.50 10.79 10.17
N PRO A 55 -4.97 10.81 11.43
CA PRO A 55 -4.37 11.63 12.47
C PRO A 55 -2.87 11.35 12.61
N ARG A 56 -2.06 12.39 12.79
CA ARG A 56 -0.60 12.27 12.93
C ARG A 56 -0.17 11.23 13.98
N GLY A 57 -0.78 11.24 15.17
CA GLY A 57 -0.44 10.26 16.21
C GLY A 57 -0.68 8.79 15.80
N LEU A 58 -1.63 8.54 14.90
CA LEU A 58 -1.85 7.19 14.35
C LEU A 58 -0.76 6.83 13.34
N ASN A 59 -0.36 7.78 12.48
CA ASN A 59 0.76 7.58 11.57
C ASN A 59 2.06 7.33 12.33
N ASP A 60 2.37 8.15 13.34
CA ASP A 60 3.61 8.04 14.12
C ASP A 60 3.69 6.68 14.84
N HIS A 61 2.55 6.20 15.35
CA HIS A 61 2.48 4.90 16.03
C HIS A 61 2.72 3.72 15.08
N TYR A 62 2.12 3.74 13.89
CA TYR A 62 2.18 2.61 12.95
C TYR A 62 3.35 2.68 11.97
N SER A 63 3.95 3.86 11.72
CA SER A 63 5.07 4.01 10.79
C SER A 63 6.24 3.05 11.07
N PRO A 64 6.71 2.86 12.32
CA PRO A 64 7.78 1.90 12.63
C PRO A 64 7.36 0.45 12.34
N VAL A 65 6.13 0.09 12.69
CA VAL A 65 5.58 -1.26 12.46
C VAL A 65 5.52 -1.54 10.97
N LEU A 66 4.98 -0.61 10.19
CA LEU A 66 4.89 -0.73 8.74
C LEU A 66 6.27 -0.76 8.09
N ALA A 67 7.24 0.03 8.57
CA ALA A 67 8.61 -0.04 8.09
C ALA A 67 9.25 -1.42 8.35
N SER A 68 9.06 -1.98 9.55
CA SER A 68 9.60 -3.30 9.91
C SER A 68 8.91 -4.47 9.20
N ALA A 69 7.62 -4.32 8.88
CA ALA A 69 6.83 -5.34 8.17
C ALA A 69 7.05 -5.32 6.65
N ARG A 70 7.80 -4.35 6.11
CA ARG A 70 8.06 -4.18 4.68
C ARG A 70 9.29 -4.95 4.22
N SER A 71 9.38 -6.20 4.66
CA SER A 71 10.33 -7.16 4.13
C SER A 71 9.70 -8.54 4.07
N ALA A 72 10.03 -9.30 3.04
CA ALA A 72 9.64 -10.69 2.91
C ALA A 72 10.84 -11.51 2.42
N ASN A 73 10.82 -12.80 2.71
CA ASN A 73 11.94 -13.68 2.37
C ASN A 73 11.90 -14.05 0.89
N CYS A 74 13.05 -13.98 0.23
CA CYS A 74 13.22 -14.46 -1.13
C CYS A 74 12.86 -15.94 -1.22
N SER A 75 12.06 -16.33 -2.21
CA SER A 75 11.63 -17.72 -2.41
C SER A 75 12.81 -18.66 -2.70
N ALA A 76 13.87 -18.16 -3.35
CA ALA A 76 15.06 -18.95 -3.71
C ALA A 76 16.07 -19.06 -2.55
N CYS A 77 16.56 -17.94 -2.00
CA CYS A 77 17.67 -17.95 -1.03
C CYS A 77 17.24 -17.69 0.43
N LYS A 78 15.95 -17.41 0.67
CA LYS A 78 15.36 -17.08 1.98
C LYS A 78 15.89 -15.81 2.65
N HIS A 79 16.75 -15.04 1.99
CA HIS A 79 17.20 -13.74 2.49
C HIS A 79 16.04 -12.73 2.55
N ALA A 80 15.99 -11.93 3.61
CA ALA A 80 14.98 -10.90 3.77
C ALA A 80 15.19 -9.80 2.72
N THR A 81 14.17 -9.58 1.90
CA THR A 81 14.16 -8.60 0.80
C THR A 81 13.16 -7.49 1.13
N PRO A 82 13.54 -6.21 1.03
CA PRO A 82 12.61 -5.12 1.27
C PRO A 82 11.49 -5.08 0.21
N LEU A 83 10.28 -4.75 0.65
CA LEU A 83 9.13 -4.53 -0.21
C LEU A 83 8.78 -3.03 -0.26
N PRO A 84 8.62 -2.43 -1.45
CA PRO A 84 8.20 -1.05 -1.53
C PRO A 84 6.75 -0.86 -1.07
N SER A 85 6.41 0.38 -0.75
CA SER A 85 5.03 0.80 -0.51
C SER A 85 4.25 0.80 -1.81
N ASP A 86 4.94 1.21 -2.88
CA ASP A 86 4.38 1.37 -4.20
C ASP A 86 5.42 0.87 -5.23
N PRO A 87 5.15 -0.24 -5.94
CA PRO A 87 6.03 -0.72 -6.99
C PRO A 87 6.23 0.30 -8.12
N ALA A 88 5.28 1.22 -8.34
CA ALA A 88 5.38 2.25 -9.38
C ALA A 88 6.42 3.35 -9.10
N THR A 89 7.03 3.34 -7.91
CA THR A 89 8.02 4.35 -7.49
C THR A 89 9.47 3.86 -7.54
N MET A 90 9.72 2.64 -8.02
CA MET A 90 11.06 2.02 -8.02
C MET A 90 11.80 2.17 -9.36
N ALA A 91 13.10 1.85 -9.36
CA ALA A 91 13.91 1.75 -10.58
C ALA A 91 13.39 0.62 -11.50
N SER A 92 13.63 0.75 -12.80
CA SER A 92 13.10 -0.15 -13.85
C SER A 92 13.33 -1.63 -13.56
N ASP A 93 14.54 -1.98 -13.13
CA ASP A 93 14.97 -3.38 -13.01
C ASP A 93 14.36 -4.05 -11.77
N ASP A 94 14.05 -3.26 -10.74
CA ASP A 94 13.29 -3.74 -9.58
C ASP A 94 11.79 -3.82 -9.85
N GLN A 95 11.29 -3.03 -10.80
CA GLN A 95 9.87 -2.93 -11.11
C GLN A 95 9.32 -4.24 -11.68
N GLU A 96 10.00 -4.85 -12.67
CA GLU A 96 9.55 -6.10 -13.30
C GLU A 96 9.49 -7.26 -12.29
N ARG A 97 10.55 -7.41 -11.48
CA ARG A 97 10.66 -8.40 -10.41
C ARG A 97 9.53 -8.28 -9.38
N LEU A 98 9.23 -7.05 -8.97
CA LEU A 98 8.19 -6.79 -7.97
C LEU A 98 6.78 -6.89 -8.56
N GLU A 99 6.57 -6.43 -9.78
CA GLU A 99 5.31 -6.56 -10.50
C GLU A 99 4.92 -8.04 -10.65
N GLN A 100 5.86 -8.91 -11.03
CA GLN A 100 5.64 -10.35 -11.04
C GLN A 100 5.19 -10.88 -9.67
N PHE A 101 5.84 -10.47 -8.59
CA PHE A 101 5.45 -10.87 -7.23
C PHE A 101 4.02 -10.40 -6.88
N PHE A 102 3.67 -9.16 -7.21
CA PHE A 102 2.32 -8.63 -6.96
C PHE A 102 1.24 -9.29 -7.82
N LEU A 103 1.60 -9.83 -8.98
CA LEU A 103 0.73 -10.65 -9.84
C LEU A 103 0.65 -12.12 -9.39
N GLY A 104 1.25 -12.48 -8.25
CA GLY A 104 1.17 -13.80 -7.64
C GLY A 104 2.36 -14.72 -7.92
N GLY A 105 3.41 -14.23 -8.59
CA GLY A 105 4.67 -14.95 -8.76
C GLY A 105 5.54 -14.98 -7.50
N PRO A 106 6.68 -15.69 -7.52
CA PRO A 106 7.60 -15.71 -6.38
C PRO A 106 8.24 -14.35 -6.13
N LEU A 107 8.44 -14.02 -4.84
CA LEU A 107 9.33 -12.95 -4.47
C LEU A 107 10.78 -13.41 -4.64
N LEU A 108 11.51 -12.79 -5.54
CA LEU A 108 12.94 -13.02 -5.73
C LEU A 108 13.71 -11.78 -5.29
N CYS A 109 14.90 -11.94 -4.69
CA CYS A 109 15.80 -10.81 -4.49
C CYS A 109 16.51 -10.45 -5.82
N PRO A 110 17.11 -9.25 -5.96
CA PRO A 110 17.75 -8.84 -7.21
C PRO A 110 18.75 -9.88 -7.75
N ALA A 111 19.62 -10.42 -6.90
CA ALA A 111 20.61 -11.42 -7.32
C ALA A 111 19.99 -12.76 -7.76
N CYS A 112 18.90 -13.20 -7.13
CA CYS A 112 18.22 -14.43 -7.52
C CYS A 112 17.39 -14.24 -8.78
N TYR A 113 16.79 -13.07 -8.99
CA TYR A 113 15.97 -12.79 -10.17
C TYR A 113 16.77 -12.99 -11.46
N GLU A 114 18.00 -12.46 -11.53
CA GLU A 114 18.91 -12.61 -12.67
C GLU A 114 19.37 -14.05 -12.95
N THR A 115 19.23 -14.96 -11.98
CA THR A 115 19.82 -16.31 -12.05
C THR A 115 18.80 -17.45 -12.02
N THR A 116 17.54 -17.15 -11.70
CA THR A 116 16.44 -18.10 -11.73
C THR A 116 16.01 -18.48 -13.14
N LEU A 117 15.29 -19.60 -13.25
CA LEU A 117 14.73 -20.07 -14.51
C LEU A 117 13.66 -19.10 -15.00
N THR A 118 13.74 -18.70 -16.26
CA THR A 118 12.70 -17.92 -16.93
C THR A 118 11.78 -18.87 -17.69
N CYS A 119 10.47 -18.69 -17.56
CA CYS A 119 9.48 -19.42 -18.33
C CYS A 119 9.49 -18.93 -19.79
N ASP A 120 9.67 -19.83 -20.75
CA ASP A 120 9.76 -19.47 -22.18
C ASP A 120 8.42 -18.95 -22.75
N ASP A 121 7.29 -19.32 -22.14
CA ASP A 121 5.95 -18.92 -22.62
C ASP A 121 5.53 -17.52 -22.15
N CYS A 122 5.92 -17.10 -20.94
CA CYS A 122 5.47 -15.83 -20.34
C CYS A 122 6.58 -14.94 -19.78
N GLY A 123 7.83 -15.38 -19.78
CA GLY A 123 8.96 -14.61 -19.26
C GLY A 123 9.05 -14.55 -17.73
N TRP A 124 8.23 -15.31 -16.99
CA TRP A 124 8.28 -15.29 -15.52
C TRP A 124 9.50 -15.99 -14.96
N HIS A 125 10.13 -15.37 -13.96
CA HIS A 125 11.27 -15.91 -13.24
C HIS A 125 10.78 -16.79 -12.07
N LEU A 126 11.15 -18.07 -12.08
CA LEU A 126 10.60 -19.10 -11.22
C LEU A 126 11.71 -19.86 -10.49
N THR A 127 11.41 -20.32 -9.28
CA THR A 127 12.26 -21.31 -8.62
C THR A 127 11.98 -22.71 -9.21
N PRO A 128 12.94 -23.65 -9.17
CA PRO A 128 12.76 -25.00 -9.71
C PRO A 128 11.53 -25.73 -9.16
N GLU A 129 11.20 -25.48 -7.89
CA GLU A 129 10.05 -26.08 -7.20
C GLU A 129 8.70 -25.55 -7.72
N GLN A 130 8.68 -24.36 -8.31
CA GLN A 130 7.46 -23.68 -8.74
C GLN A 130 7.14 -23.87 -10.22
N VAL A 131 8.09 -24.37 -11.03
CA VAL A 131 7.90 -24.53 -12.48
C VAL A 131 6.70 -25.43 -12.79
N ALA A 132 6.56 -26.56 -12.09
CA ALA A 132 5.47 -27.50 -12.32
C ALA A 132 4.09 -26.90 -12.00
N ASP A 133 3.99 -26.17 -10.88
CA ASP A 133 2.74 -25.53 -10.44
C ASP A 133 2.38 -24.34 -11.35
N HIS A 134 3.37 -23.54 -11.72
CA HIS A 134 3.21 -22.44 -12.68
C HIS A 134 2.69 -22.96 -14.03
N ASN A 135 3.33 -23.97 -14.62
CA ASN A 135 2.91 -24.52 -15.91
C ASN A 135 1.48 -25.05 -15.87
N MET A 136 1.06 -25.65 -14.74
CA MET A 136 -0.29 -26.18 -14.59
C MET A 136 -1.36 -25.08 -14.54
N HIS A 137 -1.08 -23.98 -13.85
CA HIS A 137 -2.07 -22.91 -13.62
C HIS A 137 -2.03 -21.79 -14.67
N ALA A 138 -0.84 -21.39 -15.12
CA ALA A 138 -0.65 -20.30 -16.07
C ALA A 138 -0.68 -20.79 -17.53
N HIS A 139 -0.29 -22.05 -17.78
CA HIS A 139 -0.18 -22.63 -19.12
C HIS A 139 -0.91 -23.99 -19.24
N PRO A 140 -2.23 -24.06 -18.93
CA PRO A 140 -2.97 -25.32 -18.88
C PRO A 140 -3.02 -26.08 -20.22
N ALA A 141 -2.70 -25.43 -21.35
CA ALA A 141 -2.65 -26.01 -22.68
C ALA A 141 -1.21 -26.28 -23.21
N GLY A 142 -0.15 -25.92 -22.46
CA GLY A 142 1.25 -25.97 -22.91
C GLY A 142 1.94 -27.33 -22.81
N ARG A 143 1.25 -28.39 -22.37
CA ARG A 143 1.76 -29.77 -22.43
C ARG A 143 1.61 -30.34 -23.84
N ILE A 144 2.52 -29.98 -24.75
CA ILE A 144 2.83 -30.77 -25.95
C ILE A 144 4.26 -30.45 -26.40
N GLY A 145 5.19 -31.34 -26.06
CA GLY A 145 6.58 -31.30 -26.54
C GLY A 145 7.58 -31.78 -25.51
#